data_AF-A0A971QNP3-F1
#
_entry.id   AF-A0A971QNP3-F1
#
_cell.length_a   1.000
_cell.length_b   1.000
_cell.length_c   1.000
_cell.angle_alpha   90.00
_cell.angle_beta   90.00
_cell.angle_gamma   90.00
#
_symmetry.space_group_name_H-M   'P 1'
#
loop_
_entity.id
_entity.type
_entity.pdbx_description
1 polymer ?
#
loop_
_entity_poly.entity_id
_entity_poly.type
_entity_poly.pdbx_seq_one_letter_code
_entity_poly.pdbx_strand_id
1 'polypeptide(L)'
;MRLTKKEIEAIKKVAIEVFGTTTEVRLFGSRTNDLFKGGDIDLFISGGDSQRMTVQKKIEFLVKLKELIGDQKIDVVLDRPLLKKQESFYRTIMEKSLVL
;
A
#
# COMPACT_ATOMS: atom_id res chain seq x y z
N MET A 1 -3.64 12.77 7.72
CA MET A 1 -2.88 11.58 7.28
C MET A 1 -1.59 11.47 8.06
N ARG A 2 -1.38 10.35 8.75
CA ARG A 2 -0.23 10.12 9.64
C ARG A 2 0.93 9.43 8.91
N LEU A 3 1.37 10.03 7.82
CA LEU A 3 2.59 9.67 7.08
C LEU A 3 3.42 10.94 6.85
N THR A 4 4.73 10.82 7.03
CA THR A 4 5.68 11.88 6.67
C THR A 4 5.85 11.95 5.16
N LYS A 5 6.30 13.11 4.65
CA LYS A 5 6.62 13.27 3.22
C LYS A 5 7.66 12.25 2.76
N LYS A 6 8.68 11.97 3.58
CA LYS A 6 9.72 10.98 3.28
C LYS A 6 9.12 9.58 3.09
N GLU A 7 8.17 9.19 3.95
CA GLU A 7 7.50 7.89 3.82
C GLU A 7 6.65 7.80 2.56
N ILE A 8 5.87 8.84 2.25
CA ILE A 8 5.04 8.89 1.03
C ILE A 8 5.91 8.74 -0.22
N GLU A 9 6.98 9.52 -0.33
CA GLU A 9 7.90 9.45 -1.47
C GLU A 9 8.57 8.08 -1.59
N ALA A 10 9.01 7.49 -0.47
CA ALA A 10 9.59 6.15 -0.47
C ALA A 10 8.58 5.08 -0.91
N ILE A 11 7.34 5.14 -0.41
CA ILE A 11 6.26 4.22 -0.76
C ILE A 11 5.99 4.27 -2.28
N LYS A 12 5.80 5.48 -2.83
CA LYS A 12 5.49 5.66 -4.26
C LYS A 12 6.64 5.17 -5.14
N LYS A 13 7.88 5.55 -4.79
CA LYS A 13 9.07 5.15 -5.53
C LYS A 13 9.21 3.62 -5.59
N VAL A 14 9.16 2.95 -4.44
CA VAL A 14 9.33 1.49 -4.36
C VAL A 14 8.16 0.77 -5.03
N ALA A 15 6.93 1.30 -4.92
CA ALA A 15 5.76 0.72 -5.58
C ALA A 15 5.93 0.71 -7.11
N ILE A 16 6.37 1.83 -7.69
CA ILE A 16 6.64 1.93 -9.13
C ILE A 16 7.76 0.98 -9.56
N GLU A 17 8.84 0.92 -8.77
CA GLU A 17 9.99 0.06 -9.07
C GLU A 17 9.61 -1.43 -9.07
N VAL A 18 8.84 -1.85 -8.08
CA VAL A 18 8.51 -3.27 -7.86
C VAL A 18 7.33 -3.72 -8.70
N PHE A 19 6.28 -2.91 -8.80
CA PHE A 19 5.00 -3.30 -9.43
C PHE A 19 4.78 -2.67 -10.81
N GLY A 20 5.57 -1.68 -11.21
CA GLY A 20 5.52 -1.05 -12.54
C GLY A 20 5.01 0.39 -12.53
N THR A 21 5.19 1.10 -13.65
CA THR A 21 4.95 2.56 -13.75
C THR A 21 3.49 2.98 -13.67
N THR A 22 2.56 2.06 -13.90
CA THR A 22 1.10 2.30 -13.79
C THR A 22 0.55 2.04 -12.39
N THR A 23 1.42 1.73 -11.43
CA THR A 23 1.03 1.40 -10.06
C THR A 23 0.42 2.59 -9.34
N GLU A 24 -0.78 2.39 -8.81
CA GLU A 24 -1.43 3.32 -7.89
C GLU A 24 -1.34 2.78 -6.46
N VAL A 25 -1.00 3.66 -5.53
CA VAL A 25 -0.93 3.35 -4.10
C VAL A 25 -1.98 4.16 -3.35
N ARG A 26 -2.74 3.47 -2.50
CA ARG A 26 -3.67 4.12 -1.56
C ARG A 26 -3.33 3.74 -0.13
N LEU A 27 -3.39 4.71 0.77
CA LEU A 27 -3.37 4.49 2.21
C LEU A 27 -4.79 4.26 2.70
N PHE A 28 -5.02 3.18 3.42
CA PHE A 28 -6.29 2.93 4.10
C PHE A 28 -6.06 2.71 5.61
N GLY A 29 -7.12 2.33 6.32
CA GLY A 29 -7.01 2.00 7.74
C GLY A 29 -6.70 3.20 8.64
N SER A 30 -6.06 2.91 9.78
CA SER A 30 -6.00 3.84 10.91
C SER A 30 -5.17 5.10 10.65
N ARG A 31 -4.19 5.06 9.74
CA ARG A 31 -3.30 6.20 9.44
C ARG A 31 -3.89 7.23 8.48
N THR A 32 -5.09 6.98 7.95
CA THR A 32 -5.83 7.98 7.15
C THR A 32 -6.31 9.16 7.98
N ASN A 33 -6.60 8.94 9.27
CA ASN A 33 -7.12 9.94 10.20
C ASN A 33 -6.12 10.24 11.32
N ASP A 34 -5.87 11.55 11.54
CA ASP A 34 -4.87 12.07 12.48
C ASP A 34 -5.31 11.97 13.95
N LEU A 35 -6.61 11.76 14.21
CA LEU A 35 -7.16 11.61 15.56
C LEU A 35 -6.89 10.23 16.19
N PHE A 36 -6.51 9.23 15.39
CA PHE A 36 -6.17 7.90 15.90
C PHE A 36 -4.73 7.82 16.41
N LYS A 37 -4.48 6.92 17.37
CA LYS A 37 -3.15 6.67 17.94
C LYS A 37 -2.60 5.32 17.47
N GLY A 38 -1.28 5.25 17.26
CA GLY A 38 -0.60 4.02 16.84
C GLY A 38 -1.07 3.49 15.47
N GLY A 39 -0.82 2.21 15.22
CA GLY A 39 -1.32 1.50 14.04
C GLY A 39 -0.30 1.30 12.93
N ASP A 40 -0.62 0.36 12.07
CA ASP A 40 0.19 -0.08 10.95
C ASP A 40 -0.03 0.84 9.74
N ILE A 41 0.89 0.81 8.77
CA ILE A 41 0.67 1.44 7.46
C ILE A 41 -0.07 0.44 6.60
N ASP A 42 -1.38 0.63 6.42
CA ASP A 42 -2.19 -0.22 5.56
C ASP A 42 -2.21 0.33 4.12
N LEU A 43 -1.56 -0.37 3.19
CA LEU A 43 -1.42 0.06 1.80
C LEU A 43 -2.19 -0.84 0.85
N PHE A 44 -2.95 -0.23 -0.05
CA PHE A 44 -3.59 -0.90 -1.17
C PHE A 44 -2.85 -0.55 -2.47
N ILE A 45 -2.39 -1.57 -3.18
CA ILE A 45 -1.64 -1.44 -4.43
C ILE A 45 -2.51 -1.93 -5.57
N SER A 46 -2.69 -1.12 -6.59
CA SER A 46 -3.50 -1.44 -7.77
C SER A 46 -2.85 -0.91 -9.05
N GLY A 47 -3.38 -1.27 -10.22
CA GLY A 47 -2.88 -0.76 -11.50
C GLY A 47 -1.47 -1.22 -11.90
N GLY A 48 -0.79 -2.02 -11.07
CA GLY A 48 0.52 -2.58 -11.39
C GLY A 48 0.47 -3.62 -12.51
N ASP A 49 1.65 -3.95 -13.05
CA ASP A 49 1.84 -5.04 -14.00
C ASP A 49 1.34 -6.36 -13.39
N SER A 50 0.42 -7.03 -14.09
CA SER A 50 -0.25 -8.24 -13.60
C SER A 50 0.73 -9.37 -13.26
N GLN A 51 1.87 -9.45 -13.96
CA GLN A 51 2.93 -10.42 -13.68
C GLN A 51 3.75 -10.07 -12.43
N ARG A 52 3.70 -8.81 -12.00
CA ARG A 52 4.38 -8.30 -10.81
C ARG A 52 3.46 -8.20 -9.59
N MET A 53 2.15 -8.34 -9.74
CA MET A 53 1.17 -8.35 -8.64
C MET A 53 1.18 -9.69 -7.87
N THR A 54 2.36 -10.12 -7.43
CA THR A 54 2.62 -11.42 -6.79
C THR A 54 3.03 -11.28 -5.33
N VAL A 55 2.94 -12.36 -4.57
CA VAL A 55 3.37 -12.40 -3.16
C VAL A 55 4.89 -12.15 -3.04
N GLN A 56 5.68 -12.68 -3.97
CA GLN A 56 7.13 -12.46 -3.99
C GLN A 56 7.47 -10.97 -4.15
N LYS A 57 6.76 -10.28 -5.05
CA LYS A 57 6.94 -8.83 -5.24
C LYS A 57 6.41 -8.03 -4.06
N LYS A 58 5.33 -8.46 -3.39
CA LYS A 58 4.93 -7.89 -2.08
C LYS A 58 6.06 -7.97 -1.06
N ILE A 59 6.76 -9.10 -0.96
CA ILE A 59 7.90 -9.26 -0.04
C ILE A 59 9.04 -8.33 -0.44
N GLU A 60 9.39 -8.27 -1.73
CA GLU A 60 10.43 -7.35 -2.23
C GLU A 60 10.12 -5.89 -1.90
N PHE A 61 8.87 -5.47 -2.10
CA PHE A 61 8.40 -4.13 -1.74
C PHE A 61 8.58 -3.85 -0.24
N LEU A 62 8.19 -4.77 0.63
CA LEU A 62 8.31 -4.61 2.09
C LEU A 62 9.77 -4.49 2.53
N VAL A 63 10.66 -5.31 1.96
CA VAL A 63 12.11 -5.27 2.26
C VAL A 63 12.71 -3.93 1.85
N LYS A 64 12.52 -3.52 0.59
CA LYS A 64 13.06 -2.24 0.08
C LYS A 64 12.51 -1.04 0.86
N LEU A 65 11.23 -1.08 1.21
CA LEU A 65 10.64 0.02 1.98
C LEU A 65 11.23 0.09 3.39
N LYS A 66 11.42 -1.06 4.06
CA LYS A 66 12.07 -1.13 5.37
C LYS A 66 13.49 -0.55 5.35
N GLU A 67 14.25 -0.75 4.27
CA GLU A 67 15.59 -0.15 4.12
C GLU A 67 15.54 1.39 4.04
N LEU A 68 14.49 1.98 3.48
CA LEU A 68 14.37 3.43 3.27
C LEU A 68 13.78 4.18 4.48
N ILE A 69 12.80 3.58 5.16
CA ILE A 69 12.03 4.23 6.22
C ILE A 69 12.17 3.56 7.59
N GLY A 70 13.01 2.53 7.68
CA GLY A 70 13.27 1.79 8.91
C GLY A 70 12.18 0.77 9.24
N ASP A 71 12.23 0.25 10.46
CA ASP A 71 11.28 -0.76 10.91
C ASP A 71 9.91 -0.11 11.13
N GLN A 72 8.97 -0.44 10.25
CA GLN A 72 7.57 -0.02 10.32
C GLN A 72 6.71 -1.26 10.15
N LYS A 73 5.60 -1.33 10.90
CA LYS A 73 4.56 -2.30 10.61
C LYS A 73 3.78 -1.81 9.40
N ILE A 74 3.88 -2.55 8.29
CA ILE A 74 3.25 -2.23 7.02
C ILE A 74 2.48 -3.46 6.56
N ASP A 75 1.17 -3.31 6.35
CA ASP A 75 0.39 -4.32 5.64
C ASP A 75 0.11 -3.85 4.21
N VAL A 76 0.17 -4.78 3.27
CA VAL A 76 0.03 -4.52 1.84
C VAL A 76 -1.02 -5.44 1.25
N VAL A 77 -2.07 -4.85 0.72
CA VAL A 77 -3.12 -5.55 -0.02
C VAL A 77 -2.92 -5.26 -1.52
N LEU A 78 -2.76 -6.33 -2.30
CA LEU A 78 -2.65 -6.22 -3.76
C LEU A 78 -4.03 -6.38 -4.39
N ASP A 79 -4.37 -5.52 -5.37
CA ASP A 79 -5.56 -5.67 -6.20
C ASP A 79 -5.45 -6.92 -7.08
N ARG A 80 -5.92 -8.05 -6.56
CA ARG A 80 -5.94 -9.34 -7.25
C ARG A 80 -7.39 -9.80 -7.43
N PRO A 81 -7.70 -10.62 -8.45
CA PRO A 81 -9.06 -11.09 -8.70
C PRO A 81 -9.76 -11.72 -7.49
N LEU A 82 -9.02 -12.40 -6.61
CA LEU A 82 -9.54 -12.99 -5.37
C LEU A 82 -10.05 -11.94 -4.36
N LEU A 83 -9.44 -10.76 -4.33
CA LEU A 83 -9.86 -9.67 -3.45
C LEU A 83 -11.17 -9.05 -3.93
N LYS A 84 -11.36 -8.96 -5.26
CA LYS A 84 -12.61 -8.44 -5.86
C LYS A 84 -13.82 -9.31 -5.53
N LYS A 85 -13.61 -10.60 -5.22
CA LYS A 85 -14.68 -11.49 -4.71
C LYS A 85 -15.12 -11.15 -3.28
N GLN A 86 -14.31 -10.41 -2.52
CA GLN A 86 -14.66 -9.89 -1.20
C GLN A 86 -15.19 -8.46 -1.34
N GLU A 87 -16.38 -8.33 -1.95
CA GLU A 87 -16.94 -7.05 -2.39
C GLU A 87 -17.02 -6.00 -1.27
N SER A 88 -17.45 -6.38 -0.06
CA SER A 88 -17.60 -5.45 1.07
C SER A 88 -16.26 -4.87 1.54
N PHE A 89 -15.23 -5.71 1.61
CA PHE A 89 -13.89 -5.28 2.01
C PHE A 89 -13.25 -4.41 0.93
N TYR A 90 -13.29 -4.85 -0.33
CA TYR A 90 -12.78 -4.09 -1.47
C TYR A 90 -13.43 -2.71 -1.57
N ARG A 91 -14.77 -2.66 -1.48
CA ARG A 91 -15.53 -1.41 -1.50
C ARG A 91 -15.12 -0.48 -0.35
N THR A 92 -14.94 -1.02 0.85
CA THR A 92 -14.50 -0.22 2.01
C THR A 92 -13.14 0.41 1.78
N ILE A 93 -12.18 -0.34 1.23
CA ILE A 93 -10.86 0.20 0.85
C ILE A 93 -11.04 1.33 -0.16
N MET A 94 -11.80 1.10 -1.23
CA MET A 94 -11.97 2.10 -2.29
C MET A 94 -12.65 3.38 -1.80
N GLU A 95 -13.60 3.29 -0.87
CA GLU A 95 -14.34 4.43 -0.32
C GLU A 95 -13.58 5.19 0.78
N LYS A 96 -12.79 4.49 1.61
CA LYS A 96 -12.17 5.06 2.83
C LYS A 96 -10.65 5.21 2.75
N SER A 97 -10.08 5.13 1.55
CA SER A 97 -8.64 5.30 1.34
C SER A 97 -8.29 6.67 0.78
N LEU A 98 -7.03 7.06 0.97
CA LEU A 98 -6.42 8.26 0.41
C LEU A 98 -5.40 7.84 -0.65
N VAL A 99 -5.47 8.42 -1.84
CA VAL A 99 -4.44 8.21 -2.88
C VAL A 99 -3.15 8.90 -2.45
N LEU A 100 -2.02 8.21 -2.58
CA LEU A 100 -0.69 8.72 -2.23
C LEU A 100 0.01 9.40 -3.42
#